data_AF-A0A933VVC3-F1
#
_entry.id   AF-A0A933VVC3-F1
#
_cell.length_a   1.000
_cell.length_b   1.000
_cell.length_c   1.000
_cell.angle_alpha   90.00
_cell.angle_beta   90.00
_cell.angle_gamma   90.00
#
_symmetry.space_group_name_H-M   'P 1'
#
loop_
_entity.id
_entity.type
_entity.pdbx_description
1 polymer ?
#
loop_
_entity_poly.entity_id
_entity_poly.type
_entity_poly.pdbx_seq_one_letter_code
_entity_poly.pdbx_strand_id
1 'polypeptide(L)' 'MASRVTSDGQVTIPPDVLEALGVAPGEEIDFKRAADGAVVLEKAARSDPNRPWDKARGSADAGMSGEELIQLLRDGD' A
#
# COMPACT_ATOMS: atom_id res chain seq x y z
N MET A 1 1.53 -16.02 -10.81
CA MET A 1 1.71 -17.23 -9.97
C MET A 1 0.44 -17.42 -9.14
N ALA A 2 0.08 -18.65 -8.76
CA ALA A 2 -1.09 -18.92 -7.93
C ALA A 2 -0.64 -19.52 -6.58
N SER A 3 -1.10 -18.93 -5.48
CA SER A 3 -0.88 -19.46 -4.12
C SER A 3 -2.15 -20.13 -3.60
N ARG A 4 -1.98 -21.18 -2.78
CA ARG A 4 -3.10 -21.89 -2.15
C ARG A 4 -3.42 -21.23 -0.82
N VAL A 5 -4.71 -21.02 -0.56
CA VAL A 5 -5.22 -20.60 0.74
C VAL A 5 -5.28 -21.83 1.65
N THR A 6 -4.77 -21.72 2.88
CA THR A 6 -4.84 -22.77 3.90
C THR A 6 -6.25 -22.85 4.49
N SER A 7 -6.53 -23.92 5.25
CA SER A 7 -7.82 -24.12 5.94
C SER A 7 -8.19 -22.94 6.85
N ASP A 8 -7.20 -22.29 7.44
CA ASP A 8 -7.34 -21.14 8.34
C ASP A 8 -7.38 -19.80 7.61
N GLY A 9 -7.48 -19.81 6.28
CA GLY A 9 -7.60 -18.60 5.46
C GLY A 9 -6.27 -17.86 5.22
N GLN A 10 -5.13 -18.47 5.52
CA GLN A 10 -3.82 -17.86 5.29
C GLN A 10 -3.33 -18.13 3.86
N VAL A 11 -2.61 -17.17 3.28
CA VAL A 11 -1.93 -17.33 1.99
C VAL A 11 -0.44 -17.13 2.17
N THR A 12 0.37 -17.99 1.55
CA THR A 12 1.82 -17.85 1.54
C THR A 12 2.23 -16.81 0.50
N ILE A 13 2.98 -15.80 0.94
CA ILE A 13 3.62 -14.80 0.08
C ILE A 13 4.94 -15.41 -0.43
N PRO A 14 5.12 -15.59 -1.75
CA PRO A 14 6.35 -16.15 -2.31
C PRO A 14 7.52 -15.16 -2.15
N PRO A 15 8.78 -15.66 -2.17
CA PRO A 15 9.95 -14.87 -1.80
C PRO A 15 10.20 -13.65 -2.71
N ASP A 16 9.88 -13.74 -4.00
CA ASP A 16 9.99 -12.63 -4.95
C ASP A 16 9.05 -11.47 -4.60
N VAL A 17 7.83 -11.78 -4.14
CA VAL A 17 6.86 -10.78 -3.70
C VAL A 17 7.27 -10.18 -2.35
N LEU A 18 7.83 -10.99 -1.43
CA LEU A 18 8.34 -10.53 -0.14
C LEU A 18 9.49 -9.53 -0.31
N GLU A 19 10.42 -9.81 -1.24
CA GLU A 19 11.52 -8.92 -1.60
C GLU A 19 11.00 -7.61 -2.20
N ALA A 20 10.02 -7.69 -3.10
CA ALA A 20 9.39 -6.50 -3.69
C ALA A 20 8.64 -5.64 -2.66
N LEU A 21 8.03 -6.26 -1.65
CA LEU A 21 7.39 -5.57 -0.52
C LEU A 21 8.41 -4.95 0.45
N GLY A 22 9.65 -5.46 0.50
CA GLY A 22 10.68 -4.99 1.44
C GLY A 22 10.30 -5.21 2.91
N VAL A 23 9.63 -6.33 3.21
CA VAL A 23 9.17 -6.69 4.56
C VAL A 23 9.96 -7.88 5.11
N ALA A 24 10.42 -7.77 6.35
CA ALA A 24 11.12 -8.83 7.05
C ALA A 24 10.14 -9.73 7.85
N PRO A 25 10.54 -10.97 8.22
CA PRO A 25 9.74 -11.80 9.11
C PRO A 25 9.39 -11.08 10.41
N GLY A 26 8.10 -11.00 10.73
CA GLY A 26 7.58 -10.31 11.90
C GLY A 26 7.20 -8.83 11.68
N GLU A 27 7.41 -8.28 10.48
CA GLU A 27 6.85 -6.97 10.13
C GLU A 27 5.38 -7.07 9.71
N GLU A 28 4.62 -6.03 10.02
CA GLU A 28 3.19 -5.94 9.70
C GLU A 28 2.96 -5.47 8.26
N ILE A 29 1.87 -5.93 7.67
CA ILE A 29 1.41 -5.58 6.32
C ILE A 29 -0.06 -5.18 6.37
N ASP A 30 -0.42 -4.17 5.59
CA ASP A 30 -1.79 -3.71 5.42
C ASP A 30 -2.42 -4.32 4.17
N PHE A 31 -3.66 -4.76 4.30
CA PHE A 31 -4.48 -5.21 3.17
C PHE A 31 -5.46 -4.11 2.81
N LYS A 32 -5.32 -3.56 1.60
CA LYS A 32 -6.22 -2.54 1.07
C LYS A 32 -7.02 -3.10 -0.09
N ARG A 33 -8.26 -2.62 -0.24
CA ARG A 33 -9.06 -2.86 -1.45
C ARG A 33 -8.92 -1.66 -2.37
N ALA A 34 -8.50 -1.91 -3.59
CA ALA A 34 -8.49 -0.91 -4.66
C ALA A 34 -9.90 -0.73 -5.24
N ALA A 35 -10.10 0.38 -5.96
CA ALA A 35 -11.38 0.74 -6.55
C ALA A 35 -11.87 -0.27 -7.61
N ASP A 36 -10.95 -0.97 -8.25
CA ASP A 36 -11.21 -2.03 -9.23
C ASP A 36 -11.57 -3.38 -8.57
N GLY A 37 -11.59 -3.43 -7.23
CA GLY A 37 -11.84 -4.64 -6.46
C GLY A 37 -10.61 -5.52 -6.23
N ALA A 38 -9.42 -5.11 -6.70
CA ALA A 38 -8.18 -5.79 -6.38
C ALA A 38 -7.83 -5.63 -4.89
N VAL A 39 -7.13 -6.63 -4.34
CA VAL A 39 -6.54 -6.53 -3.00
C VAL A 39 -5.07 -6.18 -3.15
N VAL A 40 -4.67 -5.06 -2.56
CA VAL A 40 -3.31 -4.54 -2.56
C VAL A 40 -2.68 -4.78 -1.20
N LEU A 41 -1.44 -5.26 -1.21
CA LEU A 41 -0.61 -5.47 -0.03
C LEU A 41 0.37 -4.31 0.08
N GLU A 42 0.43 -3.67 1.24
CA GLU A 42 1.40 -2.61 1.52
C GLU A 42 2.12 -2.88 2.84
N LYS A 43 3.37 -2.44 2.97
CA LYS A 43 4.06 -2.47 4.26
C LYS A 43 3.31 -1.56 5.24
N ALA A 44 3.00 -2.08 6.43
CA ALA A 44 2.27 -1.28 7.41
C ALA A 44 3.08 -0.04 7.78
N ALA A 45 2.45 1.13 7.70
CA ALA A 45 3.09 2.36 8.12
C ALA A 45 3.26 2.31 9.64
N ARG A 46 4.49 2.47 10.13
CA ARG A 46 4.69 2.80 11.54
C ARG A 46 4.04 4.17 11.74
N SER A 47 2.94 4.21 12.49
CA SER A 47 2.25 5.46 12.79
C SER A 47 3.16 6.32 13.66
N ASP A 48 3.98 7.13 13.01
CA ASP A 48 4.87 8.08 13.66
C ASP A 48 4.03 9.34 13.96
N PRO A 49 3.67 9.61 15.23
CA PRO A 49 2.79 10.72 15.57
C PRO A 49 3.35 12.09 15.20
N ASN A 50 4.63 12.16 14.80
CA ASN A 50 5.35 13.36 14.40
C ASN A 50 5.41 13.57 12.86
N ARG A 51 4.73 12.74 12.07
CA ARG A 51 4.67 12.86 10.60
C ARG A 51 3.25 13.25 10.15
N PRO A 52 2.99 14.55 9.90
CA PRO A 52 1.65 15.03 9.51
C PRO A 52 1.17 14.46 8.16
N TRP A 53 2.10 13.94 7.34
CA TRP A 53 1.81 13.35 6.03
C TRP A 53 1.33 11.90 6.09
N ASP A 54 1.42 11.22 7.24
CA ASP A 54 0.89 9.86 7.37
C ASP A 54 -0.65 9.80 7.31
N LYS A 55 -1.33 10.91 7.62
CA LYS A 55 -2.78 11.07 7.37
C LYS A 55 -3.13 11.32 5.90
N ALA A 56 -2.18 11.83 5.11
CA ALA A 56 -2.40 12.18 3.70
C ALA A 56 -2.11 11.03 2.72
N ARG A 57 -1.42 9.96 3.17
CA ARG A 57 -1.12 8.79 2.33
C ARG A 57 -2.32 7.92 1.96
N GLY A 58 -3.50 8.20 2.53
CA GLY A 58 -4.76 7.53 2.19
C GLY A 58 -5.76 8.40 1.43
N SER A 59 -5.42 9.66 1.12
CA SER A 59 -6.32 10.60 0.43
C SER A 59 -5.90 10.91 -1.00
N ALA A 60 -4.82 10.29 -1.51
CA ALA A 60 -4.54 10.28 -2.94
C ALA A 60 -5.44 9.22 -3.58
N ASP A 61 -6.68 9.64 -3.78
CA ASP A 61 -7.75 8.91 -4.45
C ASP A 61 -7.25 8.39 -5.80
N ALA A 62 -7.67 7.17 -6.11
CA ALA A 62 -7.35 6.47 -7.34
C ALA A 62 -7.81 7.28 -8.56
N GLY A 63 -6.88 7.94 -9.26
CA GLY A 63 -7.19 8.56 -10.55
C GLY A 63 -6.25 9.63 -11.07
N MET A 64 -5.36 10.18 -10.24
CA MET A 64 -4.46 11.25 -10.70
C MET A 64 -3.07 10.68 -11.01
N SER A 65 -2.59 10.95 -12.22
CA SER A 65 -1.20 10.70 -12.58
C SER A 65 -0.27 11.60 -11.74
N GLY A 66 0.96 11.14 -11.46
CA GLY A 66 1.92 11.91 -10.65
C GLY A 66 2.22 13.31 -11.22
N GLU A 67 2.02 13.50 -12.52
CA GLU A 67 2.12 14.78 -13.22
C GLU A 67 0.94 15.73 -12.90
N GLU A 68 -0.29 15.21 -12.80
CA GLU A 68 -1.47 15.99 -12.39
C GLU A 68 -1.35 16.46 -10.93
N LEU A 69 -0.72 15.66 -10.07
CA LEU A 69 -0.45 16.03 -8.68
C LEU A 69 0.57 17.19 -8.61
N ILE A 70 1.62 17.15 -9.44
CA ILE A 70 2.64 18.22 -9.49
C ILE A 70 2.07 19.53 -10.05
N GLN A 71 1.14 19.47 -11.01
CA GLN A 71 0.46 20.68 -11.52
C GLN A 71 -0.45 21.32 -10.47
N LEU A 72 -1.27 20.52 -9.77
CA LEU A 72 -2.20 21.04 -8.75
C LEU A 72 -1.48 21.79 -7.61
N LEU A 73 -0.30 21.30 -7.19
CA LEU A 73 0.52 21.93 -6.15
C LEU A 73 1.23 23.21 -6.62
N ARG A 74 1.33 23.45 -7.93
CA ARG A 74 2.02 24.59 -8.52
C ARG A 74 1.08 25.76 -8.84
N ASP A 75 -0.17 25.47 -9.20
CA ASP A 75 -1.18 26.48 -9.55
C ASP A 75 -2.06 26.94 -8.36
N GLY A 76 -1.78 26.46 -7.14
CA GLY A 76 -2.40 26.94 -5.92
C GLY A 76 -1.71 28.19 -5.37
N ASP A 77 -1.95 29.34 -6.01
CA ASP A 77 -1.84 30.68 -5.39
C ASP A 77 -3.21 31.14 -4.89
#